data_AF-A0A5F2A0K9-F1
#
_entry.id   AF-A0A5F2A0K9-F1
#
_cell.length_a   1.000
_cell.length_b   1.000
_cell.length_c   1.000
_cell.angle_alpha   90.00
_cell.angle_beta   90.00
_cell.angle_gamma   90.00
#
_symmetry.space_group_name_H-M   'P 1'
#
loop_
_entity.id
_entity.type
_entity.pdbx_description
1 polymer ?
#
loop_
_entity_poly.entity_id
_entity_poly.type
_entity_poly.pdbx_seq_one_letter_code
_entity_poly.pdbx_strand_id
1 'polypeptide(L)'
;MTKKTEISFEQALTELEQIAENLERGQLTLEESIKSYERGMELKTICQSILAEAEGKIEYLSKAGSGETQKKTASPKSETSSRAATPPPADEELF
;
A
#
# COMPACT_ATOMS: atom_id res chain seq x y z
N MET A 1 20.25 12.05 -16.57
CA MET A 1 19.59 10.89 -15.93
C MET A 1 19.25 11.30 -14.51
N THR A 2 18.01 11.69 -14.26
CA THR A 2 17.50 12.11 -12.96
C THR A 2 17.45 10.89 -12.05
N LYS A 3 18.44 10.75 -11.16
CA LYS A 3 18.54 9.65 -10.21
C LYS A 3 17.46 9.89 -9.15
N LYS A 4 16.30 9.25 -9.31
CA LYS A 4 15.27 9.18 -8.27
C LYS A 4 15.94 8.50 -7.08
N THR A 5 16.21 9.25 -6.03
CA THR A 5 16.79 8.74 -4.78
C THR A 5 15.77 7.81 -4.16
N GLU A 6 15.96 6.51 -4.34
CA GLU A 6 15.18 5.48 -3.66
C GLU A 6 15.61 5.51 -2.18
N ILE A 7 14.69 5.89 -1.30
CA ILE A 7 14.88 5.88 0.15
C ILE A 7 14.93 4.42 0.63
N SER A 8 15.82 4.10 1.57
CA SER A 8 15.85 2.76 2.16
C SER A 8 14.69 2.55 3.14
N PHE A 9 14.38 1.30 3.47
CA PHE A 9 13.37 0.97 4.49
C PHE A 9 13.65 1.66 5.83
N GLU A 10 14.88 1.53 6.33
CA GLU A 10 15.30 2.13 7.61
C GLU A 10 15.15 3.66 7.61
N GLN A 11 15.49 4.30 6.48
CA GLN A 11 15.33 5.75 6.33
C GLN A 11 13.85 6.15 6.31
N ALA A 12 13.03 5.43 5.55
CA ALA A 12 11.60 5.71 5.46
C ALA A 12 10.88 5.49 6.80
N LEU A 13 11.26 4.45 7.54
CA LEU A 13 10.75 4.16 8.87
C LEU A 13 11.16 5.24 9.88
N THR A 14 12.43 5.63 9.89
CA THR A 14 12.93 6.69 10.77
C THR A 14 12.20 8.01 10.53
N GLU A 15 12.00 8.39 9.26
CA GLU A 15 11.28 9.62 8.91
C GLU A 15 9.80 9.53 9.33
N LEU A 16 9.16 8.36 9.18
CA LEU A 16 7.78 8.13 9.59
C LEU A 16 7.61 8.24 11.12
N GLU A 17 8.55 7.71 11.90
CA GLU A 17 8.57 7.82 13.36
C GLU A 17 8.71 9.28 13.80
N GLN A 18 9.58 10.05 13.16
CA GLN A 18 9.74 11.49 13.45
C GLN A 18 8.46 12.27 13.14
N ILE A 19 7.78 11.95 12.04
CA ILE A 19 6.49 12.55 11.68
C ILE A 19 5.44 12.24 12.74
N ALA A 20 5.33 10.97 13.17
CA ALA A 20 4.40 10.56 14.20
C ALA A 20 4.67 11.31 15.52
N GLU A 21 5.93 11.39 15.93
CA GLU A 21 6.33 12.11 17.14
C GLU A 21 5.95 13.61 17.07
N ASN A 22 6.18 14.25 15.93
CA ASN A 22 5.83 15.66 15.73
C ASN A 22 4.31 15.91 15.76
N LEU A 23 3.52 14.99 15.19
CA LEU A 23 2.06 15.04 15.24
C LEU A 23 1.54 14.85 16.67
N GLU A 24 2.11 13.90 17.42
CA GLU A 24 1.74 13.62 18.82
C GLU A 24 2.09 14.78 19.76
N ARG A 25 3.19 15.48 19.51
CA ARG A 25 3.59 16.68 20.28
C ARG A 25 2.62 17.85 20.13
N GLY A 26 1.81 17.88 19.07
CA GLY A 26 0.76 18.89 18.88
C GLY A 26 1.25 20.33 18.70
N GLN A 27 2.52 20.51 18.30
CA GLN A 27 3.15 21.83 18.13
C GLN A 27 3.08 22.36 16.69
N LEU A 28 2.57 21.54 15.76
CA LEU A 28 2.43 21.87 14.36
C LEU A 28 1.19 22.73 14.13
N THR A 29 1.27 23.67 13.20
CA THR A 29 0.09 24.33 12.65
C THR A 29 -0.79 23.33 11.88
N LEU A 30 -2.03 23.71 11.57
CA LEU A 30 -2.92 22.86 10.78
C LEU A 30 -2.33 22.49 9.41
N GLU A 31 -1.73 23.47 8.72
CA GLU A 31 -1.13 23.23 7.40
C GLU A 31 0.07 22.29 7.48
N GLU A 32 0.93 22.47 8.49
CA GLU A 32 2.06 21.57 8.74
C GLU A 32 1.58 20.16 9.11
N SER A 33 0.53 20.05 9.92
CA SER A 33 -0.05 18.75 10.31
C SER A 33 -0.56 17.98 9.10
N ILE A 34 -1.21 18.67 8.15
CA ILE A 34 -1.67 18.06 6.89
C ILE A 34 -0.48 17.58 6.05
N LYS A 35 0.55 18.42 5.88
CA LYS A 35 1.77 18.03 5.14
C LYS A 35 2.49 16.84 5.78
N SER A 36 2.61 16.84 7.10
CA SER A 36 3.19 15.73 7.86
C SER A 36 2.38 14.44 7.65
N TYR A 37 1.05 14.52 7.67
CA TYR A 37 0.19 13.37 7.42
C TYR A 37 0.35 12.81 6.00
N GLU A 38 0.33 13.67 4.98
CA GLU A 38 0.53 13.29 3.57
C GLU A 38 1.87 12.59 3.40
N ARG A 39 2.94 13.17 3.95
CA ARG A 39 4.28 12.59 3.90
C ARG A 39 4.33 11.24 4.63
N GLY A 40 3.69 11.13 5.79
CA GLY A 40 3.59 9.86 6.52
C GLY A 40 2.88 8.76 5.71
N MET A 41 1.84 9.12 4.95
CA MET A 41 1.13 8.19 4.07
C MET A 41 2.00 7.71 2.91
N GLU A 42 2.81 8.59 2.32
CA GLU A 42 3.79 8.20 1.30
C GLU A 42 4.82 7.23 1.86
N LEU A 43 5.41 7.55 3.01
CA LEU A 43 6.43 6.73 3.67
C LEU A 43 5.88 5.36 4.05
N LYS A 44 4.66 5.30 4.59
CA LYS A 44 3.97 4.04 4.87
C LYS A 44 3.87 3.18 3.61
N THR A 45 3.47 3.77 2.49
CA THR A 45 3.33 3.06 1.21
C THR A 45 4.68 2.53 0.72
N ILE A 46 5.75 3.32 0.88
CA ILE A 46 7.12 2.91 0.54
C ILE A 46 7.56 1.72 1.41
N CYS A 47 7.39 1.80 2.74
CA CYS A 47 7.73 0.72 3.66
C CYS A 47 6.99 -0.57 3.28
N GLN A 48 5.68 -0.49 3.02
CA GLN A 48 4.89 -1.65 2.59
C GLN A 48 5.38 -2.25 1.28
N SER A 49 5.76 -1.42 0.30
CA SER A 49 6.30 -1.90 -0.97
C SER A 49 7.62 -2.65 -0.79
N ILE A 50 8.53 -2.12 0.04
CA ILE A 50 9.82 -2.75 0.30
C ILE A 50 9.64 -4.09 1.02
N LEU A 51 8.74 -4.15 2.01
CA LEU A 51 8.41 -5.39 2.71
C LEU A 51 7.81 -6.43 1.77
N ALA A 52 6.88 -6.04 0.91
CA ALA A 52 6.27 -6.95 -0.06
C ALA A 52 7.30 -7.52 -1.05
N GLU A 53 8.27 -6.71 -1.50
CA GLU A 53 9.37 -7.19 -2.34
C GLU A 53 10.28 -8.19 -1.59
N ALA A 54 10.62 -7.88 -0.34
CA ALA A 54 11.43 -8.76 0.50
C ALA A 54 10.73 -10.10 0.76
N GLU A 55 9.43 -10.08 1.08
CA GLU A 55 8.60 -11.28 1.25
C GLU A 55 8.57 -12.14 -0.02
N GLY A 56 8.31 -11.53 -1.18
CA GLY A 56 8.31 -12.25 -2.46
C GLY A 56 9.66 -12.88 -2.79
N LYS A 57 10.76 -12.22 -2.44
CA LYS A 57 12.12 -12.77 -2.61
C LYS A 57 12.37 -13.96 -1.70
N ILE A 58 11.92 -13.90 -0.44
CA ILE A 58 12.01 -15.02 0.52
C ILE A 58 11.18 -16.21 0.01
N GLU A 59 9.96 -15.96 -0.45
CA GLU A 59 9.07 -17.00 -0.99
C GLU A 59 9.69 -17.69 -2.21
N TYR A 60 10.25 -16.92 -3.15
CA TYR A 60 10.95 -17.45 -4.32
C TYR A 60 12.13 -18.33 -3.92
N LEU A 61 12.99 -17.86 -3.00
CA LEU A 61 14.16 -18.61 -2.55
C LEU A 61 13.76 -19.89 -1.80
N SER A 62 12.69 -19.85 -1.00
CA SER A 62 12.15 -21.01 -0.30
C SER A 62 11.66 -22.09 -1.27
N LYS A 63 10.89 -21.69 -2.30
CA LYS A 63 10.40 -22.60 -3.35
C LYS A 63 11.52 -23.15 -4.24
N ALA A 64 12.50 -22.31 -4.58
CA ALA A 64 13.66 -22.71 -5.37
C ALA A 64 14.55 -23.72 -4.62
N GLY A 65 14.73 -23.54 -3.31
CA GLY A 65 15.43 -24.50 -2.45
C GLY A 65 14.67 -25.82 -2.24
N SER A 66 13.34 -25.81 -2.40
CA SER A 66 12.48 -26.99 -2.21
C SER A 66 12.24 -27.80 -3.51
N GLY A 67 12.74 -27.34 -4.67
CA GLY A 67 12.69 -28.11 -5.92
C GLY A 67 11.33 -28.10 -6.65
N GLU A 68 10.39 -27.26 -6.24
CA GLU A 68 9.10 -27.12 -6.93
C GLU A 68 9.16 -26.01 -7.99
N THR A 69 9.59 -26.39 -9.20
CA THR A 69 9.49 -25.54 -10.39
C THR A 69 8.06 -25.55 -10.94
N GLN A 70 7.15 -24.80 -10.33
CA GLN A 70 5.84 -24.58 -10.95
C GLN A 70 5.95 -23.58 -12.10
N LYS A 71 6.16 -24.12 -13.30
CA LYS A 71 5.97 -23.48 -14.60
C LYS A 71 4.50 -23.04 -14.73
N LYS A 72 4.16 -21.83 -14.27
CA LYS A 72 2.89 -21.19 -14.66
C LYS A 72 2.99 -20.76 -16.12
N THR A 73 2.55 -21.66 -17.01
CA THR A 73 2.20 -21.34 -18.39
C THR A 73 1.05 -20.33 -18.39
N ALA A 74 1.32 -19.14 -18.93
CA ALA A 74 0.31 -18.14 -19.23
C ALA A 74 -0.56 -18.57 -20.41
N SER A 75 -1.88 -18.36 -20.30
CA SER A 75 -2.87 -18.21 -21.39
C SER A 75 -4.30 -18.01 -20.82
N PRO A 76 -5.24 -17.35 -21.52
CA PRO A 76 -5.68 -15.98 -21.20
C PRO A 76 -7.21 -15.81 -21.00
N LYS A 77 -7.64 -14.54 -20.83
CA LYS A 77 -8.99 -14.00 -20.55
C LYS A 77 -10.17 -14.57 -21.36
N SER A 78 -11.35 -14.61 -20.72
CA SER A 78 -12.67 -14.32 -21.31
C SER A 78 -13.49 -13.59 -20.21
N GLU A 79 -13.77 -12.29 -20.29
CA GLU A 79 -14.86 -11.61 -21.02
C GLU A 79 -16.24 -12.26 -20.87
N THR A 80 -17.14 -11.59 -20.12
CA THR A 80 -18.48 -11.09 -20.54
C THR A 80 -19.32 -10.76 -19.28
N SER A 81 -19.60 -9.48 -19.04
CA SER A 81 -20.86 -8.81 -19.40
C SER A 81 -22.10 -9.37 -18.69
N SER A 82 -22.66 -8.63 -17.72
CA SER A 82 -23.99 -8.04 -17.86
C SER A 82 -24.51 -7.45 -16.54
N ARG A 83 -24.58 -6.13 -16.51
CA ARG A 83 -25.67 -5.28 -15.99
C ARG A 83 -26.82 -6.00 -15.27
N ALA A 84 -27.04 -5.63 -14.01
CA ALA A 84 -28.39 -5.47 -13.44
C ALA A 84 -28.34 -4.38 -12.36
N ALA A 85 -28.91 -3.23 -12.71
CA ALA A 85 -29.29 -2.20 -11.75
C ALA A 85 -30.62 -2.63 -11.12
N THR A 86 -30.74 -2.48 -9.80
CA THR A 86 -32.03 -2.37 -9.12
C THR A 86 -31.90 -1.37 -7.97
N PRO A 87 -32.74 -0.33 -7.91
CA PRO A 87 -32.66 0.75 -6.91
C PRO A 87 -33.14 0.29 -5.52
N PRO A 88 -32.79 1.04 -4.44
CA PRO A 88 -33.31 0.75 -3.10
C PRO A 88 -34.83 1.02 -3.03
N PRO A 89 -35.61 0.25 -2.26
CA PRO A 89 -37.00 0.58 -1.99
C PRO A 89 -37.07 1.83 -1.09
N ALA A 90 -38.02 2.70 -1.46
CA ALA A 90 -38.38 3.94 -0.79
C ALA A 90 -39.07 3.69 0.55
N ASP A 91 -38.91 4.65 1.47
CA ASP A 91 -39.81 5.03 2.56
C ASP A 91 -40.42 3.90 3.41
N GLU A 92 -39.79 3.63 4.56
CA GLU A 92 -40.55 3.41 5.80
C GLU A 92 -40.36 4.65 6.71
N GLU A 93 -41.06 5.73 6.36
CA GLU A 93 -41.70 6.55 7.40
C GLU A 93 -42.85 5.73 7.98
N LEU A 94 -42.64 5.14 9.16
CA LEU A 94 -43.73 4.70 10.04
C LEU A 94 -43.29 4.89 11.50
N PHE A 95 -43.64 6.06 12.03
CA PHE A 95 -43.81 6.43 13.45
C PHE A 95 -42.60 6.37 14.41
#